data_AF-A0A662RF33-F1
#
_entry.id   AF-A0A662RF33-F1
#
_cell.length_a   1.000
_cell.length_b   1.000
_cell.length_c   1.000
_cell.angle_alpha   90.00
_cell.angle_beta   90.00
_cell.angle_gamma   90.00
#
_symmetry.space_group_name_H-M   'P 1'
#
loop_
_entity.id
_entity.type
_entity.pdbx_description
1 polymer ?
#
loop_
_entity_poly.entity_id
_entity_poly.type
_entity_poly.pdbx_seq_one_letter_code
_entity_poly.pdbx_strand_id
1 'polypeptide(L)' 'MIEKNSIRSIERITGHHRDTIGRLLGDMAEHASEMNEYLIQTLGLTPLECDEICSFVKKIKKY' A
#
# COMPACT_ATOMS: atom_id res chain seq x y z
N MET A 1 6.11 12.05 4.65
CA MET A 1 7.23 11.51 5.46
C MET A 1 6.95 10.07 5.96
N ILE A 2 6.29 9.23 5.16
CA ILE A 2 5.98 7.82 5.52
C ILE A 2 6.73 6.86 4.59
N GLU A 3 6.92 7.22 3.33
CA GLU A 3 7.73 6.43 2.40
C GLU A 3 9.21 6.44 2.84
N LYS A 4 9.79 5.24 2.96
CA LYS A 4 11.17 4.92 3.35
C LYS A 4 11.51 4.95 4.86
N ASN A 5 10.53 5.07 5.76
CA ASN A 5 10.79 4.93 7.18
C ASN A 5 10.81 3.46 7.62
N SER A 6 11.77 3.09 8.48
CA SER A 6 11.74 1.79 9.16
C SER A 6 10.57 1.75 10.15
N ILE A 7 10.06 0.55 10.46
CA ILE A 7 8.99 0.36 11.46
C ILE A 7 9.37 1.02 12.80
N ARG A 8 10.66 0.95 13.20
CA ARG A 8 11.20 1.64 14.37
C ARG A 8 11.13 3.17 14.28
N SER A 9 11.36 3.72 13.09
CA SER A 9 11.19 5.16 12.85
C SER A 9 9.72 5.57 13.03
N ILE A 10 8.80 4.78 12.49
CA ILE A 10 7.36 5.02 12.60
C ILE A 10 6.92 4.95 14.06
N GLU A 11 7.35 3.95 14.82
CA GLU A 11 7.08 3.82 16.27
C GLU A 11 7.49 5.07 17.05
N ARG A 12 8.67 5.63 16.78
CA ARG A 12 9.12 6.88 17.41
C ARG A 12 8.30 8.10 16.98
N ILE A 13 7.90 8.17 15.72
CA ILE A 13 7.15 9.31 15.16
C ILE A 13 5.70 9.30 15.63
N THR A 14 5.06 8.13 15.69
CA THR A 14 3.64 7.99 16.01
C THR A 14 3.37 7.69 17.47
N GLY A 15 4.38 7.22 18.22
CA GLY A 15 4.22 6.78 19.62
C GLY A 15 3.47 5.46 19.78
N HIS A 16 3.16 4.77 18.68
CA HIS A 16 2.51 3.46 18.72
C HIS A 16 3.54 2.34 18.68
N HIS A 17 3.32 1.29 19.47
CA HIS A 17 4.21 0.14 19.49
C HIS A 17 4.30 -0.50 18.09
N ARG A 18 5.50 -0.95 17.72
CA ARG A 18 5.79 -1.58 16.43
C ARG A 18 4.86 -2.73 16.06
N ASP A 19 4.30 -3.44 17.03
CA ASP A 19 3.36 -4.53 16.77
C ASP A 19 2.02 -4.02 16.24
N THR A 20 1.52 -2.90 16.78
CA THR A 20 0.32 -2.22 16.27
C THR A 20 0.56 -1.70 14.85
N ILE A 21 1.72 -1.10 14.63
CA ILE A 21 2.13 -0.64 13.28
C ILE A 21 2.25 -1.84 12.33
N GLY A 22 2.84 -2.94 12.78
CA GLY A 22 3.02 -4.16 11.99
C GLY A 22 1.69 -4.79 11.58
N ARG A 23 0.71 -4.87 12.49
CA ARG A 23 -0.64 -5.33 12.17
C ARG A 23 -1.30 -4.46 11.12
N LEU A 24 -1.28 -3.14 11.31
CA LEU A 24 -1.85 -2.20 10.34
C LEU A 24 -1.19 -2.33 8.96
N LEU A 25 0.13 -2.50 8.90
CA LEU A 25 0.83 -2.73 7.63
C LEU A 25 0.46 -4.07 6.99
N GLY A 26 0.24 -5.12 7.80
CA GLY A 26 -0.26 -6.40 7.35
C GLY A 26 -1.65 -6.27 6.72
N ASP A 27 -2.59 -5.65 7.44
CA ASP A 27 -3.96 -5.42 6.96
C ASP A 27 -3.95 -4.62 5.65
N MET A 28 -3.09 -3.60 5.52
CA MET A 28 -2.96 -2.82 4.28
C MET A 28 -2.38 -3.65 3.12
N ALA A 29 -1.43 -4.55 3.39
CA ALA A 29 -0.85 -5.42 2.37
C ALA A 29 -1.86 -6.45 1.87
N GLU A 30 -2.67 -7.01 2.77
CA GLU A 30 -3.78 -7.91 2.44
C GLU A 30 -4.80 -7.21 1.53
N HIS A 31 -5.31 -6.05 1.94
CA HIS A 31 -6.24 -5.26 1.11
C HIS A 31 -5.65 -4.87 -0.25
N ALA A 32 -4.35 -4.58 -0.33
CA ALA A 32 -3.70 -4.30 -1.61
C ALA A 32 -3.69 -5.53 -2.54
N SER A 33 -3.53 -6.73 -1.98
CA SER A 33 -3.62 -7.99 -2.72
C SER A 33 -5.04 -8.25 -3.22
N GLU A 34 -6.04 -8.09 -2.34
CA GLU A 34 -7.46 -8.23 -2.69
C GLU A 34 -7.87 -7.24 -3.78
N MET A 35 -7.40 -5.99 -3.70
CA MET A 35 -7.64 -4.99 -4.74
C MET A 35 -7.05 -5.43 -6.08
N ASN A 36 -5.83 -5.99 -6.10
CA ASN A 36 -5.23 -6.48 -7.33
C ASN A 36 -6.02 -7.66 -7.94
N GLU A 37 -6.49 -8.58 -7.11
CA GLU A 37 -7.37 -9.67 -7.55
C GLU A 37 -8.70 -9.14 -8.10
N TYR A 38 -9.31 -8.15 -7.45
CA TYR A 38 -10.53 -7.51 -7.92
C TYR A 38 -10.34 -6.84 -9.29
N LEU A 39 -9.26 -6.09 -9.47
CA LEU A 39 -8.94 -5.42 -10.74
C LEU A 39 -8.78 -6.43 -11.89
N ILE A 40 -8.12 -7.57 -11.65
CA ILE A 40 -7.86 -8.57 -12.67
C ILE A 40 -9.10 -9.46 -12.92
N GLN A 41 -9.70 -9.99 -11.86
CA GLN A 41 -10.74 -11.00 -11.97
C GLN A 41 -12.14 -10.41 -12.17
N THR A 42 -12.42 -9.26 -11.55
CA THR A 42 -13.77 -8.65 -11.60
C THR A 42 -13.87 -7.62 -12.70
N LEU A 43 -12.85 -6.78 -12.88
CA LEU A 43 -12.84 -5.76 -13.94
C LEU A 43 -12.19 -6.25 -15.24
N GLY A 44 -11.55 -7.41 -15.23
CA GLY A 44 -10.95 -8.01 -16.42
C GLY A 44 -9.73 -7.26 -16.95
N LEU A 45 -9.08 -6.45 -16.11
CA LEU A 45 -7.92 -5.64 -16.52
C LEU A 45 -6.72 -6.54 -16.80
N THR A 46 -5.99 -6.19 -17.84
CA THR A 46 -4.69 -6.79 -18.13
C THR A 46 -3.65 -6.35 -17.10
N PRO A 47 -2.58 -7.13 -16.86
CA PRO A 47 -1.50 -6.73 -15.97
C PRO A 47 -0.90 -5.35 -16.30
N LEU A 48 -0.84 -5.01 -17.60
CA LEU A 48 -0.35 -3.70 -18.07
C LEU A 48 -1.25 -2.56 -17.59
N GLU A 49 -2.57 -2.71 -17.68
CA GLU A 49 -3.53 -1.69 -17.21
C GLU A 49 -3.48 -1.55 -15.69
N CYS A 50 -3.30 -2.65 -14.95
CA CYS A 50 -3.07 -2.60 -13.50
C CYS A 50 -1.79 -1.82 -13.16
N ASP A 51 -0.71 -2.01 -13.92
CA ASP A 51 0.56 -1.27 -13.75
C ASP A 51 0.39 0.22 -14.08
N GLU A 52 -0.41 0.57 -15.08
CA GLU A 52 -0.73 1.95 -15.43
C GLU A 52 -1.52 2.65 -14.31
N ILE A 53 -2.55 1.98 -13.75
CA ILE A 53 -3.30 2.49 -12.61
C ILE A 53 -2.37 2.71 -11.41
N CYS A 54 -1.54 1.71 -11.08
CA CYS A 54 -0.56 1.83 -10.00
C CYS A 54 0.42 2.99 -10.23
N SER A 55 0.87 3.18 -11.47
CA SER A 55 1.76 4.27 -11.87
C SER A 55 1.08 5.64 -11.78
N PHE A 56 -0.20 5.73 -12.17
CA PHE A 56 -0.99 6.95 -12.06
C PHE A 56 -1.20 7.37 -10.60
N VAL A 57 -1.60 6.44 -9.73
CA VAL A 57 -1.76 6.69 -8.28
C VAL A 57 -0.44 7.15 -7.65
N LYS A 58 0.69 6.52 -8.00
CA LYS A 58 2.02 6.93 -7.53
C LYS A 58 2.38 8.36 -7.96
N LYS A 59 1.97 8.79 -9.16
CA LYS A 59 2.21 10.16 -9.64
C LYS A 59 1.37 11.18 -8.88
N ILE A 60 0.10 10.88 -8.58
CA ILE A 60 -0.76 11.78 -7.79
C ILE A 60 -0.15 12.04 -6.41
N LYS A 61 0.36 11.02 -5.72
CA LYS A 61 0.99 11.18 -4.39
C LYS A 61 2.26 12.04 -4.38
N LYS A 62 2.85 12.31 -5.55
CA LYS A 62 4.07 13.11 -5.68
C LYS A 62 3.79 14.61 -5.82
N TYR A 63 2.53 14.97 -6.07
CA TYR A 63 2.00 16.34 -6.07
C TYR A 63 1.20 16.58 -4.79
#